data_AF-A0A7S3YQY0-F1
#
_entry.id   AF-A0A7S3YQY0-F1
#
_cell.length_a   1.000
_cell.length_b   1.000
_cell.length_c   1.000
_cell.angle_alpha   90.00
_cell.angle_beta   90.00
_cell.angle_gamma   90.00
#
_symmetry.space_group_name_H-M   'P 1'
#
loop_
_entity.id
_entity.type
_entity.pdbx_description
1 polymer ?
#
loop_
_entity_poly.entity_id
_entity_poly.type
_entity_poly.pdbx_seq_one_letter_code
_entity_poly.pdbx_strand_id
1 'polypeptide(L)'
;SIFLNLPVYFTLKLIFTTLATCLPVPCGCLTPIFTCGAVMGRLFGEILRVCGVLIAPGVFGMVGAAAMSSGVTRSLSVVIIVFEVTGELRNLVGVLLASLVAYAVAGGFYSRSIYDLILGCRGLPHLPILNKRASIAAELMQVQFGYLHVRSTYAELEEALSTFDYTEF
;
A
#
# COMPACT_ATOMS: atom_id res chain seq x y z
N SER A 1 33.04 -7.59 -3.64
CA SER A 1 32.85 -6.35 -4.42
C SER A 1 31.45 -5.79 -4.18
N ILE A 2 31.31 -4.47 -3.98
CA ILE A 2 30.02 -3.84 -3.66
C ILE A 2 28.94 -4.15 -4.72
N PHE A 3 29.35 -4.19 -5.99
CA PHE A 3 28.51 -4.53 -7.14
C PHE A 3 27.95 -5.96 -7.15
N LEU A 4 28.59 -6.90 -6.45
CA LEU A 4 28.10 -8.27 -6.32
C LEU A 4 27.21 -8.43 -5.08
N ASN A 5 27.60 -7.81 -3.97
CA ASN A 5 26.90 -7.97 -2.69
C ASN A 5 25.52 -7.31 -2.71
N LEU A 6 25.37 -6.13 -3.34
CA LEU A 6 24.11 -5.39 -3.41
C LEU A 6 22.99 -6.17 -4.13
N PRO A 7 23.17 -6.68 -5.37
CA PRO A 7 22.12 -7.46 -6.04
C PRO A 7 21.82 -8.78 -5.32
N VAL A 8 22.84 -9.46 -4.79
CA VAL A 8 22.63 -10.69 -3.99
C VAL A 8 21.79 -10.40 -2.75
N TYR A 9 22.10 -9.31 -2.03
CA TYR A 9 21.29 -8.87 -0.89
C TYR A 9 19.85 -8.53 -1.31
N PHE A 10 19.66 -7.82 -2.43
CA PHE A 10 18.33 -7.48 -2.94
C PHE A 10 17.50 -8.74 -3.21
N THR A 11 18.04 -9.71 -3.93
CA THR A 11 17.34 -10.96 -4.27
C THR A 11 17.00 -11.77 -3.02
N LEU A 12 17.97 -11.96 -2.11
CA LEU A 12 17.73 -12.68 -0.86
C LEU A 12 16.68 -11.96 -0.01
N LYS A 13 16.78 -10.64 0.15
CA LYS A 13 15.83 -9.87 0.94
C LYS A 13 14.43 -9.99 0.38
N LEU A 14 14.26 -9.90 -0.94
CA LEU A 14 12.96 -10.04 -1.59
C LEU A 14 12.33 -11.41 -1.30
N ILE A 15 13.09 -12.50 -1.45
CA ILE A 15 12.62 -13.87 -1.16
C ILE A 15 12.25 -14.04 0.32
N PHE A 16 13.10 -13.60 1.24
CA PHE A 16 12.79 -13.72 2.67
C PHE A 16 11.57 -12.88 3.07
N THR A 17 11.36 -11.74 2.42
CA THR A 17 10.23 -10.86 2.76
C THR A 17 8.91 -11.41 2.27
N THR A 18 8.84 -12.02 1.08
CA THR A 18 7.62 -12.70 0.62
C THR A 18 7.29 -13.87 1.53
N LEU A 19 8.28 -14.69 1.91
CA LEU A 19 8.09 -15.78 2.88
C LEU A 19 7.61 -15.25 4.24
N ALA A 20 8.20 -14.17 4.74
CA ALA A 20 7.80 -13.58 6.02
C ALA A 20 6.36 -13.05 6.00
N THR A 21 5.90 -12.49 4.88
CA THR A 21 4.51 -12.01 4.75
C THR A 21 3.47 -13.12 4.66
N CYS A 22 3.87 -14.36 4.35
CA CYS A 22 2.98 -15.52 4.33
C CYS A 22 2.78 -16.16 5.71
N LEU A 23 3.62 -15.82 6.69
CA LEU A 23 3.50 -16.36 8.04
C LEU A 23 2.34 -15.67 8.80
N PRO A 24 1.60 -16.38 9.67
CA PRO A 24 0.53 -15.82 10.50
C PRO A 24 1.11 -15.05 11.69
N VAL A 25 2.01 -14.10 11.42
CA VAL A 25 2.68 -13.27 12.42
C VAL A 25 2.39 -11.80 12.07
N PRO A 26 2.08 -10.95 13.06
CA PRO A 26 1.94 -9.51 12.82
C PRO A 26 3.29 -8.93 12.37
N CYS A 27 3.40 -8.63 11.08
CA CYS A 27 4.62 -8.10 10.45
C CYS A 27 4.28 -6.90 9.57
N GLY A 28 5.18 -5.91 9.55
CA GLY A 28 5.09 -4.76 8.64
C GLY A 28 5.79 -5.03 7.30
N CYS A 29 5.15 -4.68 6.18
CA CYS A 29 5.71 -4.86 4.84
C CYS A 29 6.50 -3.65 4.32
N LEU A 30 6.33 -2.45 4.91
CA LEU A 30 6.91 -1.21 4.36
C LEU A 30 8.44 -1.18 4.46
N THR A 31 8.99 -1.45 5.64
CA THR A 31 10.44 -1.42 5.90
C THR A 31 11.24 -2.32 4.94
N PRO A 32 10.85 -3.58 4.68
CA PRO A 32 11.61 -4.39 3.72
C PRO A 32 11.57 -3.83 2.30
N ILE A 33 10.42 -3.38 1.82
CA ILE A 33 10.28 -2.74 0.49
C ILE A 33 11.16 -1.49 0.41
N PHE A 34 11.17 -0.68 1.47
CA PHE A 34 12.00 0.50 1.58
C PHE A 34 13.49 0.17 1.47
N THR A 35 13.95 -0.87 2.18
CA THR A 35 15.35 -1.31 2.11
C THR A 35 15.72 -1.89 0.74
N CYS A 36 14.82 -2.61 0.09
CA CYS A 36 15.04 -3.12 -1.27
C CYS A 36 15.21 -1.97 -2.27
N GLY A 37 14.37 -0.93 -2.17
CA GLY A 37 14.48 0.27 -2.98
C GLY A 37 15.78 1.03 -2.71
N ALA A 38 16.20 1.12 -1.45
CA ALA A 38 17.45 1.77 -1.06
C ALA A 38 18.69 1.10 -1.67
N VAL A 39 18.70 -0.23 -1.67
CA VAL A 39 19.78 -1.05 -2.26
C VAL A 39 19.84 -0.87 -3.76
N MET A 40 18.69 -0.88 -4.43
CA MET A 40 18.62 -0.67 -5.88
C MET A 40 19.06 0.75 -6.27
N GLY A 41 18.62 1.76 -5.51
CA GLY A 41 19.05 3.14 -5.69
C GLY A 41 20.55 3.34 -5.44
N ARG A 42 21.11 2.65 -4.44
CA ARG A 42 22.55 2.67 -4.17
C ARG A 42 23.36 1.99 -5.27
N LEU A 43 22.87 0.86 -5.79
CA LEU A 43 23.50 0.18 -6.93
C LEU A 43 23.56 1.11 -8.14
N PHE A 44 22.46 1.82 -8.44
CA PHE A 44 22.42 2.82 -9.51
C PHE A 44 23.41 3.98 -9.26
N GLY A 45 23.48 4.48 -8.02
CA GLY A 45 24.43 5.52 -7.64
C GLY A 45 25.91 5.10 -7.80
N GLU A 46 26.26 3.86 -7.49
CA GLU A 46 27.62 3.33 -7.68
C GLU A 46 27.95 3.16 -9.18
N ILE A 47 26.99 2.75 -10.01
CA ILE A 47 27.17 2.69 -11.46
C ILE A 47 27.45 4.09 -12.01
N LEU A 48 26.66 5.10 -11.61
CA LEU A 48 26.87 6.49 -12.02
C LEU A 48 28.22 7.04 -11.58
N ARG A 49 28.70 6.64 -10.39
CA ARG A 49 30.02 7.01 -9.88
C ARG A 49 31.13 6.46 -10.77
N VAL A 50 31.02 5.22 -11.25
CA VAL A 50 31.97 4.63 -12.21
C VAL A 50 31.92 5.35 -13.56
N CYS A 51 30.74 5.82 -13.98
CA CYS A 51 30.56 6.63 -15.19
C CYS A 51 31.05 8.09 -15.08
N GLY A 52 31.61 8.50 -13.93
CA GLY A 52 32.20 9.84 -13.75
C GLY A 52 31.27 10.89 -13.13
N VAL A 53 30.10 10.52 -12.64
CA VAL A 53 29.19 11.44 -11.95
C VAL A 53 29.57 11.55 -10.46
N LEU A 54 30.04 12.73 -10.05
CA LEU A 54 30.51 13.03 -8.68
C LEU A 54 29.38 13.37 -7.71
N ILE A 55 28.32 12.56 -7.66
CA ILE A 55 27.22 12.71 -6.70
C ILE A 55 27.36 11.63 -5.62
N ALA A 56 27.04 11.97 -4.36
CA ALA A 56 27.06 11.00 -3.27
C ALA A 56 26.04 9.87 -3.54
N PRO A 57 26.47 8.59 -3.59
CA PRO A 57 25.59 7.47 -3.95
C PRO A 57 24.46 7.26 -2.93
N GLY A 58 24.59 7.81 -1.71
CA GLY A 58 23.54 7.80 -0.69
C GLY A 58 22.26 8.53 -1.12
N VAL A 59 22.37 9.60 -1.93
CA VAL A 59 21.21 10.35 -2.42
C VAL A 59 20.35 9.48 -3.33
N PHE A 60 20.97 8.72 -4.23
CA PHE A 60 20.26 7.78 -5.10
C PHE A 60 19.66 6.61 -4.33
N GLY A 61 20.29 6.19 -3.23
CA GLY A 61 19.70 5.24 -2.29
C GLY A 61 18.37 5.75 -1.73
N MET A 62 18.33 6.99 -1.23
CA MET A 62 17.08 7.58 -0.71
C MET A 62 15.99 7.70 -1.79
N VAL A 63 16.36 8.15 -3.00
CA VAL A 63 15.43 8.25 -4.14
C VAL A 63 14.83 6.88 -4.48
N GLY A 64 15.66 5.84 -4.56
CA GLY A 64 15.21 4.47 -4.84
C GLY A 64 14.31 3.91 -3.75
N ALA A 65 14.63 4.18 -2.48
CA ALA A 65 13.83 3.75 -1.33
C ALA A 65 12.42 4.35 -1.35
N ALA A 66 12.32 5.67 -1.59
CA ALA A 66 11.06 6.37 -1.70
C ALA A 66 10.25 5.91 -2.92
N ALA A 67 10.88 5.81 -4.09
CA ALA A 67 10.21 5.48 -5.35
C ALA A 67 9.66 4.04 -5.38
N MET A 68 10.43 3.06 -4.88
CA MET A 68 9.94 1.67 -4.82
C MET A 68 8.77 1.56 -3.83
N SER A 69 8.88 2.20 -2.68
CA SER A 69 7.84 2.17 -1.64
C SER A 69 6.55 2.86 -2.09
N SER A 70 6.64 3.99 -2.78
CA SER A 70 5.47 4.70 -3.30
C SER A 70 4.77 3.91 -4.42
N GLY A 71 5.54 3.23 -5.28
CA GLY A 71 5.00 2.38 -6.34
C GLY A 71 4.25 1.16 -5.81
N VAL A 72 4.80 0.49 -4.79
CA VAL A 72 4.20 -0.73 -4.20
C VAL A 72 3.00 -0.40 -3.30
N THR A 73 3.09 0.64 -2.47
CA THR A 73 1.99 1.03 -1.57
C THR A 73 0.91 1.85 -2.25
N ARG A 74 1.18 2.40 -3.43
CA ARG A 74 0.32 3.40 -4.09
C ARG A 74 0.08 4.63 -3.23
N SER A 75 1.14 5.14 -2.60
CA SER A 75 1.08 6.37 -1.83
C SER A 75 2.30 7.25 -2.02
N LEU A 76 2.08 8.52 -2.33
CA LEU A 76 3.14 9.54 -2.39
C LEU A 76 3.53 10.06 -1.00
N SER A 77 2.78 9.72 0.06
CA SER A 77 3.09 10.10 1.44
C SER A 77 4.45 9.60 1.91
N VAL A 78 4.93 8.47 1.37
CA VAL A 78 6.25 7.90 1.71
C VAL A 78 7.38 8.89 1.41
N VAL A 79 7.21 9.73 0.39
CA VAL A 79 8.20 10.75 0.04
C VAL A 79 8.33 11.79 1.16
N ILE A 80 7.19 12.24 1.69
CA ILE A 80 7.14 13.19 2.80
C ILE A 80 7.80 12.58 4.04
N ILE A 81 7.51 11.31 4.34
CA ILE A 81 8.13 10.57 5.46
C ILE A 81 9.66 10.55 5.30
N VAL A 82 10.18 10.29 4.09
CA VAL A 82 11.62 10.30 3.85
C VAL A 82 12.23 11.69 4.08
N PHE A 83 11.51 12.75 3.72
CA PHE A 83 11.96 14.12 3.97
C PHE A 83 11.97 14.49 5.43
N GLU A 84 10.92 14.13 6.17
CA GLU A 84 10.86 14.35 7.62
C GLU A 84 12.00 13.61 8.34
N VAL A 85 12.32 12.38 7.93
CA VAL A 85 13.41 11.59 8.51
C VAL A 85 14.79 12.12 8.13
N THR A 86 14.97 12.60 6.89
CA THR A 86 16.28 13.07 6.42
C THR A 86 16.59 14.49 6.90
N GLY A 87 15.58 15.32 7.15
CA GLY A 87 15.74 16.70 7.61
C GLY A 87 16.31 17.68 6.57
N GLU A 88 16.51 17.26 5.31
CA GLU A 88 17.03 18.11 4.22
C GLU A 88 16.08 18.11 3.01
N LEU A 89 15.58 19.29 2.63
CA LEU A 89 14.60 19.47 1.54
C LEU A 89 15.24 19.71 0.17
N ARG A 90 16.57 19.77 0.07
CA ARG A 90 17.29 20.20 -1.14
C ARG A 90 16.94 19.36 -2.38
N ASN A 91 16.64 18.07 -2.19
CA ASN A 91 16.33 17.14 -3.28
C ASN A 91 14.84 16.76 -3.37
N LEU A 92 13.94 17.57 -2.78
CA LEU A 92 12.49 17.31 -2.72
C LEU A 92 11.88 16.98 -4.08
N VAL A 93 12.10 17.86 -5.04
CA VAL A 93 11.49 17.76 -6.37
C VAL A 93 11.93 16.48 -7.10
N GLY A 94 13.21 16.10 -6.98
CA GLY A 94 13.76 14.92 -7.64
C GLY A 94 13.17 13.61 -7.09
N VAL A 95 13.06 13.49 -5.77
CA VAL A 95 12.47 12.30 -5.13
C VAL A 95 10.99 12.20 -5.46
N LEU A 96 10.26 13.32 -5.42
CA LEU A 96 8.85 13.36 -5.79
C LEU A 96 8.63 12.92 -7.25
N LEU A 97 9.39 13.46 -8.20
CA LEU A 97 9.28 13.07 -9.61
C LEU A 97 9.57 11.59 -9.83
N ALA A 98 10.65 11.06 -9.24
CA ALA A 98 10.98 9.64 -9.34
C ALA A 98 9.86 8.76 -8.75
N SER A 99 9.30 9.15 -7.60
CA SER A 99 8.22 8.44 -6.94
C SER A 99 6.90 8.49 -7.72
N LEU A 100 6.62 9.59 -8.42
CA LEU A 100 5.44 9.78 -9.26
C LEU A 100 5.53 8.91 -10.51
N VAL A 101 6.71 8.84 -11.14
CA VAL A 101 6.96 7.94 -12.26
C VAL A 101 6.78 6.49 -11.82
N ALA A 102 7.36 6.10 -10.68
CA ALA A 102 7.19 4.75 -10.14
C ALA A 102 5.71 4.43 -9.84
N TYR A 103 4.97 5.38 -9.27
CA TYR A 103 3.53 5.25 -9.02
C TYR A 103 2.73 5.06 -10.31
N ALA A 104 2.99 5.89 -11.33
CA ALA A 104 2.29 5.83 -12.61
C ALA A 104 2.59 4.51 -13.35
N VAL A 105 3.86 4.11 -13.39
CA VAL A 105 4.28 2.85 -14.01
C VAL A 105 3.63 1.66 -13.29
N ALA A 106 3.67 1.63 -11.96
CA ALA A 106 3.01 0.58 -11.20
C ALA A 106 1.50 0.54 -11.53
N GLY A 107 0.85 1.71 -11.60
CA GLY A 107 -0.56 1.87 -11.97
C GLY A 107 -0.93 1.31 -13.33
N GLY A 108 -0.02 1.39 -14.30
CA GLY A 108 -0.22 0.79 -15.62
C GLY A 108 -0.16 -0.74 -15.61
N PHE A 109 0.72 -1.34 -14.80
CA PHE A 109 0.90 -2.80 -14.75
C PHE A 109 -0.11 -3.51 -13.86
N TYR A 110 -0.41 -2.93 -12.70
CA TYR A 110 -1.30 -3.54 -11.70
C TYR A 110 -2.29 -2.50 -11.17
N SER A 111 -3.57 -2.85 -11.09
CA SER A 111 -4.59 -1.89 -10.65
C SER A 111 -4.67 -1.73 -9.12
N ARG A 112 -4.20 -2.70 -8.33
CA ARG A 112 -4.35 -2.73 -6.86
C ARG A 112 -3.02 -2.52 -6.13
N SER A 113 -3.06 -1.90 -4.95
CA SER A 113 -1.90 -1.77 -4.06
C SER A 113 -1.64 -3.08 -3.30
N ILE A 114 -0.47 -3.22 -2.66
CA ILE A 114 -0.17 -4.37 -1.81
C ILE A 114 -1.19 -4.54 -0.67
N TYR A 115 -1.69 -3.44 -0.11
CA TYR A 115 -2.64 -3.48 0.99
C TYR A 115 -4.02 -3.93 0.54
N ASP A 116 -4.47 -3.50 -0.64
CA ASP A 116 -5.72 -3.97 -1.23
C ASP A 116 -5.66 -5.47 -1.56
N LEU A 117 -4.48 -5.96 -1.96
CA LEU A 117 -4.26 -7.39 -2.21
C LEU A 117 -4.37 -8.19 -0.91
N ILE A 118 -3.71 -7.74 0.17
CA ILE A 118 -3.79 -8.40 1.48
C ILE A 118 -5.24 -8.39 1.99
N LEU A 119 -5.96 -7.28 1.81
CA LEU A 119 -7.35 -7.14 2.22
C LEU A 119 -8.26 -8.12 1.47
N GLY A 120 -8.07 -8.22 0.14
CA GLY A 120 -8.77 -9.19 -0.70
C GLY A 120 -8.46 -10.64 -0.33
N CYS A 121 -7.20 -10.97 -0.01
CA CYS A 121 -6.81 -12.31 0.45
C CYS A 121 -7.44 -12.69 1.79
N ARG A 122 -7.74 -11.71 2.66
CA ARG A 122 -8.41 -11.95 3.94
C ARG A 122 -9.93 -11.98 3.86
N GLY A 123 -10.52 -11.68 2.69
CA GLY A 123 -11.97 -11.63 2.51
C GLY A 123 -12.66 -10.58 3.39
N LEU A 124 -11.93 -9.54 3.82
CA LEU A 124 -12.50 -8.49 4.66
C LEU A 124 -13.38 -7.58 3.79
N PRO A 125 -14.60 -7.24 4.25
CA PRO A 125 -15.46 -6.33 3.52
C PRO A 125 -14.78 -4.97 3.42
N HIS A 126 -14.52 -4.52 2.20
CA HIS A 126 -13.98 -3.20 1.91
C HIS A 126 -14.89 -2.47 0.97
N LEU A 127 -15.16 -1.21 1.27
CA LEU A 127 -15.98 -0.36 0.42
C LEU A 127 -15.17 -0.03 -0.84
N PRO A 128 -15.54 -0.56 -2.03
CA PRO A 128 -14.84 -0.18 -3.25
C PRO A 128 -15.10 1.31 -3.51
N ILE A 129 -14.15 1.98 -4.13
CA ILE A 129 -14.36 3.34 -4.63
C ILE A 129 -15.51 3.24 -5.65
N LEU A 130 -16.68 3.74 -5.26
CA LEU A 130 -17.89 3.69 -6.08
C LEU A 130 -17.62 4.44 -7.39
N ASN A 131 -17.49 3.68 -8.47
CA ASN A 131 -17.56 4.27 -9.79
C ASN A 131 -18.96 4.87 -9.94
N LYS A 132 -19.06 6.16 -10.29
CA LYS A 132 -20.33 6.91 -10.47
C LYS A 132 -21.38 6.24 -11.39
N ARG A 133 -21.02 5.14 -12.06
CA ARG A 133 -21.88 4.34 -12.94
C ARG A 133 -22.63 3.22 -12.22
N ALA A 134 -22.22 2.83 -11.02
CA ALA A 134 -22.78 1.69 -10.32
C ALA A 134 -23.62 2.14 -9.14
N SER A 135 -24.91 1.86 -9.27
CA SER A 135 -25.88 1.67 -8.20
C SER A 135 -26.63 2.90 -7.72
N ILE A 136 -27.89 2.95 -8.15
CA ILE A 136 -28.95 3.69 -7.46
C ILE A 136 -29.07 3.09 -6.05
N ALA A 137 -29.29 3.91 -5.02
CA ALA A 137 -29.45 3.41 -3.65
C ALA A 137 -30.51 2.30 -3.53
N ALA A 138 -31.55 2.34 -4.38
CA ALA A 138 -32.59 1.31 -4.49
C ALA A 138 -32.08 -0.08 -4.91
N GLU A 139 -30.94 -0.19 -5.61
CA GLU A 139 -30.35 -1.47 -6.04
C GLU A 139 -29.51 -2.12 -4.94
N LEU A 140 -29.01 -1.33 -3.99
CA LEU A 140 -28.13 -1.78 -2.89
C LEU A 140 -28.87 -1.87 -1.55
N MET A 141 -29.94 -1.09 -1.37
CA MET A 141 -30.74 -1.07 -0.16
C MET A 141 -31.41 -2.44 0.02
N GLN A 142 -31.30 -3.00 1.23
CA GLN A 142 -32.10 -4.16 1.58
C GLN A 142 -33.58 -3.78 1.57
N VAL A 143 -34.34 -4.44 0.70
CA VAL A 143 -35.78 -4.17 0.49
C VAL A 143 -36.64 -4.77 1.61
N GLN A 144 -36.13 -5.82 2.26
CA GLN A 144 -36.77 -6.46 3.41
C GLN A 144 -36.07 -6.01 4.69
N PHE A 145 -36.76 -5.23 5.50
CA PHE A 145 -36.32 -4.79 6.81
C PHE A 145 -37.49 -4.84 7.79
N GLY A 146 -37.24 -5.29 9.02
CA GLY A 146 -38.23 -5.22 10.08
C GLY A 146 -38.51 -3.75 10.44
N TYR A 147 -39.78 -3.36 10.50
CA TYR A 147 -40.20 -2.03 10.92
C TYR A 147 -41.07 -2.14 12.18
N LEU A 148 -40.84 -1.25 13.13
CA LEU A 148 -41.61 -1.15 14.36
C LEU A 148 -42.31 0.19 14.41
N HIS A 149 -43.59 0.18 14.74
CA HIS A 149 -44.37 1.39 14.96
C HIS A 149 -44.26 1.86 16.41
N VAL A 150 -44.42 3.16 16.67
CA VAL A 150 -44.35 3.72 18.05
C VAL A 150 -45.38 3.09 19.01
N ARG A 151 -46.41 2.42 18.48
CA ARG A 151 -47.45 1.72 19.26
C ARG A 151 -47.33 0.19 19.25
N SER A 152 -46.24 -0.37 18.72
CA SER A 152 -46.07 -1.83 18.66
C SER A 152 -45.96 -2.44 20.07
N THR A 153 -46.46 -3.65 20.22
CA THR A 153 -46.45 -4.37 21.51
C THR A 153 -45.13 -5.09 21.74
N TYR A 154 -44.84 -5.45 23.00
CA TYR A 154 -43.63 -6.19 23.35
C TYR A 154 -43.51 -7.54 22.64
N ALA A 155 -44.63 -8.20 22.34
CA ALA A 155 -44.64 -9.47 21.60
C ALA A 155 -44.16 -9.29 20.14
N GLU A 156 -44.60 -8.21 19.47
CA GLU A 156 -44.17 -7.88 18.09
C GLU A 156 -42.68 -7.51 18.03
N LEU A 157 -42.15 -6.89 19.10
CA LEU A 157 -40.72 -6.61 19.23
C LEU A 157 -39.90 -7.89 19.35
N GLU A 158 -40.36 -8.84 20.17
CA GLU A 158 -39.69 -10.12 20.37
C GLU A 158 -39.70 -10.97 19.09
N GLU A 159 -40.82 -10.97 18.36
CA GLU A 159 -40.92 -11.61 17.05
C GLU A 159 -39.95 -10.97 16.04
N ALA A 160 -39.88 -9.64 15.98
CA ALA A 160 -38.97 -8.91 15.08
C ALA A 160 -37.49 -9.18 15.40
N LEU A 161 -37.12 -9.22 16.69
CA LEU A 161 -35.75 -9.55 17.12
C LEU A 161 -35.37 -11.02 16.85
N SER A 162 -36.34 -11.94 16.91
CA SER A 162 -36.09 -13.35 16.60
C SER A 162 -35.99 -13.64 15.10
N THR A 163 -36.61 -12.79 14.27
CA THR A 163 -36.71 -12.97 12.82
C THR A 163 -35.57 -12.29 12.06
N PHE A 164 -35.06 -11.17 12.55
CA PHE A 164 -34.03 -10.38 11.87
C PHE A 164 -32.74 -10.29 12.69
N ASP A 165 -31.62 -10.68 12.10
CA ASP A 165 -30.28 -10.44 12.66
C ASP A 165 -29.79 -9.04 12.27
N TYR A 166 -29.89 -8.11 13.22
CA TYR A 166 -29.47 -6.71 13.03
C TYR A 166 -27.99 -6.45 13.32
N THR A 167 -27.21 -7.49 13.64
CA THR A 167 -25.82 -7.36 14.11
C THR A 167 -24.76 -7.61 13.03
N GLU A 168 -25.12 -8.24 11.90
CA GLU A 168 -24.24 -8.42 10.75
C GLU A 168 -24.51 -7.33 9.70
N PHE A 169 -23.76 -6.22 9.79
CA PHE A 169 -23.56 -5.26 8.70
C PHE A 169 -22.11 -5.35 8.20
#